data_AF-G7WBP4-F1
#
_entry.id   AF-G7WBP4-F1
#
_cell.length_a   1.000
_cell.length_b   1.000
_cell.length_c   1.000
_cell.angle_alpha   90.00
_cell.angle_beta   90.00
_cell.angle_gamma   90.00
#
_symmetry.space_group_name_H-M   'P 1'
#
loop_
_entity.id
_entity.type
_entity.pdbx_description
1 polymer ?
#
loop_
_entity_poly.entity_id
_entity_poly.type
_entity_poly.pdbx_seq_one_letter_code
_entity_poly.pdbx_strand_id
1 'polypeptide(L)'
;MAILDQGPPHYKKMLPPIVQENYGQWKYHEIPRPGVLRHVAEGGAVLHSVRVGTPRLVSIDFIREVCVIADEYCDGYLRWTTRNNIEFLVSDEAKVEPLLAELDAKGLRVGGTGRSISNIVHTQGWVHCHTPATDASGVVKAVMDDLYEYFNSMKLPAKLKMGLACCLNMCGAAHCSDIAIVGVHRTPPRINHDVIRKGTEIPSLVASCPTGAIRPDPKNKSVVVNEDKCMYCGNCYTMSPAMEIYDPKNDGIAILIGGKTSNARTAPSFSRMVIPFLPNTAPRWPETTAAIRKIVELWIANARKGERVGEWVERIGWEKFFELAELPFSEMLIDDYIFSRETFRTSAQFKF
;
A
#
# COMPACT_ATOMS: atom_id res chain seq x y z
N MET A 1 -6.06 30.01 27.94
CA MET A 1 -4.65 29.82 27.55
C MET A 1 -4.60 28.58 26.67
N ALA A 2 -4.08 28.64 25.44
CA ALA A 2 -3.94 27.45 24.61
C ALA A 2 -2.89 26.52 25.24
N ILE A 3 -3.19 25.23 25.34
CA ILE A 3 -2.25 24.27 25.92
C ILE A 3 -1.39 23.70 24.80
N LEU A 4 -0.07 23.81 24.93
CA LEU A 4 0.94 23.38 23.95
C LEU A 4 1.67 22.12 24.46
N ASP A 5 2.34 21.39 23.56
CA ASP A 5 3.23 20.25 23.85
C ASP A 5 2.60 19.06 24.61
N GLN A 6 1.28 18.86 24.52
CA GLN A 6 0.58 17.79 25.25
C GLN A 6 0.71 16.39 24.64
N GLY A 7 1.12 16.27 23.37
CA GLY A 7 1.18 14.99 22.66
C GLY A 7 -0.20 14.31 22.49
N PRO A 8 -0.23 13.03 22.08
CA PRO A 8 -1.48 12.28 21.98
C PRO A 8 -2.01 11.90 23.37
N PRO A 9 -3.34 11.70 23.51
CA PRO A 9 -3.90 11.06 24.68
C PRO A 9 -3.24 9.70 24.92
N HIS A 10 -2.90 9.40 26.18
CA HIS A 10 -2.30 8.11 26.54
C HIS A 10 -3.29 6.96 26.22
N TYR A 11 -2.89 6.02 25.35
CA TYR A 11 -3.78 4.96 24.82
C TYR A 11 -4.51 4.15 25.91
N LYS A 12 -3.87 3.91 27.07
CA LYS A 12 -4.50 3.22 28.21
C LYS A 12 -5.83 3.84 28.67
N LYS A 13 -6.06 5.14 28.44
CA LYS A 13 -7.33 5.80 28.76
C LYS A 13 -8.49 5.42 27.82
N MET A 14 -8.17 4.75 26.71
CA MET A 14 -9.10 4.40 25.63
C MET A 14 -9.16 2.88 25.39
N LEU A 15 -8.60 2.07 26.29
CA LEU A 15 -8.65 0.61 26.19
C LEU A 15 -9.95 0.07 26.81
N PRO A 16 -10.59 -0.95 26.21
CA PRO A 16 -11.66 -1.69 26.87
C PRO A 16 -11.18 -2.26 28.23
N PRO A 17 -12.02 -2.30 29.28
CA PRO A 17 -11.63 -2.83 30.58
C PRO A 17 -10.98 -4.22 30.52
N ILE A 18 -11.58 -5.15 29.76
CA ILE A 18 -11.03 -6.50 29.54
C ILE A 18 -9.61 -6.49 28.95
N VAL A 19 -9.26 -5.50 28.12
CA VAL A 19 -7.90 -5.35 27.57
C VAL A 19 -6.94 -4.78 28.61
N GLN A 20 -7.40 -3.88 29.48
CA GLN A 20 -6.59 -3.34 30.57
C GLN A 20 -6.26 -4.41 31.61
N GLU A 21 -7.26 -5.20 32.01
CA GLU A 21 -7.13 -6.27 33.01
C GLU A 21 -6.21 -7.39 32.54
N ASN A 22 -6.18 -7.67 31.23
CA ASN A 22 -5.41 -8.77 30.63
C ASN A 22 -4.21 -8.27 29.81
N TYR A 23 -3.74 -7.04 30.06
CA TYR A 23 -2.69 -6.43 29.25
C TYR A 23 -1.37 -7.20 29.38
N GLY A 24 -0.91 -7.80 28.29
CA GLY A 24 0.30 -8.63 28.27
C GLY A 24 0.11 -10.06 28.81
N GLN A 25 -1.13 -10.46 29.10
CA GLN A 25 -1.48 -11.77 29.66
C GLN A 25 -2.43 -12.55 28.72
N TRP A 26 -2.16 -12.48 27.42
CA TRP A 26 -2.93 -13.20 26.40
C TRP A 26 -2.31 -14.56 26.12
N LYS A 27 -3.11 -15.63 26.25
CA LYS A 27 -2.66 -17.01 26.08
C LYS A 27 -2.59 -17.42 24.62
N TYR A 28 -3.66 -17.17 23.85
CA TYR A 28 -3.72 -17.51 22.43
C TYR A 28 -4.79 -16.69 21.70
N HIS A 29 -4.80 -16.80 20.37
CA HIS A 29 -5.88 -16.30 19.53
C HIS A 29 -6.26 -17.32 18.47
N GLU A 30 -7.50 -17.24 17.99
CA GLU A 30 -8.07 -18.04 16.93
C GLU A 30 -8.80 -17.15 15.93
N ILE A 31 -9.01 -17.66 14.71
CA ILE A 31 -9.80 -16.98 13.67
C ILE A 31 -10.93 -17.93 13.27
N PRO A 32 -12.06 -17.94 14.02
CA PRO A 32 -13.15 -18.88 13.79
C PRO A 32 -13.81 -18.73 12.41
N ARG A 33 -13.84 -17.50 11.87
CA ARG A 33 -14.39 -17.18 10.53
C ARG A 33 -13.75 -15.91 9.96
N PRO A 34 -13.88 -15.65 8.64
CA PRO A 34 -13.36 -14.42 8.05
C PRO A 34 -13.87 -13.18 8.80
N GLY A 35 -12.96 -12.27 9.12
CA GLY A 35 -13.24 -11.04 9.85
C GLY A 35 -13.42 -11.17 11.36
N VAL A 36 -13.55 -12.36 11.95
CA VAL A 36 -13.72 -12.51 13.40
C VAL A 36 -12.49 -13.16 14.01
N LEU A 37 -11.92 -12.53 15.04
CA LEU A 37 -10.85 -13.09 15.86
C LEU A 37 -11.35 -13.32 17.28
N ARG A 38 -10.87 -14.37 17.92
CA ARG A 38 -11.15 -14.71 19.32
C ARG A 38 -9.83 -14.73 20.08
N HIS A 39 -9.69 -13.92 21.12
CA HIS A 39 -8.50 -13.80 21.95
C HIS A 39 -8.81 -14.31 23.34
N VAL A 40 -7.97 -15.20 23.88
CA VAL A 40 -8.19 -15.82 25.19
C VAL A 40 -7.04 -15.46 26.11
N ALA A 41 -7.36 -14.85 27.24
CA ALA A 41 -6.41 -14.48 28.28
C ALA A 41 -5.98 -15.69 29.11
N GLU A 42 -4.88 -15.55 29.86
CA GLU A 42 -4.42 -16.59 30.78
C GLU A 42 -5.46 -16.91 31.86
N GLY A 43 -6.18 -15.89 32.36
CA GLY A 43 -7.30 -16.02 33.29
C GLY A 43 -8.61 -16.53 32.67
N GLY A 44 -8.62 -16.87 31.37
CA GLY A 44 -9.79 -17.41 30.68
C GLY A 44 -10.75 -16.37 30.10
N ALA A 45 -10.54 -15.07 30.35
CA ALA A 45 -11.32 -14.00 29.73
C ALA A 45 -11.21 -14.05 28.21
N VAL A 46 -12.31 -13.79 27.51
CA VAL A 46 -12.41 -13.87 26.05
C VAL A 46 -12.78 -12.52 25.47
N LEU A 47 -12.03 -12.08 24.46
CA LEU A 47 -12.34 -10.89 23.67
C LEU A 47 -12.50 -11.27 22.20
N HIS A 48 -13.61 -10.85 21.58
CA HIS A 48 -13.83 -10.97 20.15
C HIS A 48 -13.47 -9.66 19.45
N SER A 49 -12.73 -9.76 18.34
CA SER A 49 -12.48 -8.62 17.45
C SER A 49 -13.18 -8.86 16.12
N VAL A 50 -14.15 -8.03 15.78
CA VAL A 50 -14.85 -8.07 14.48
C VAL A 50 -14.26 -7.00 13.58
N ARG A 51 -13.54 -7.43 12.54
CA ARG A 51 -12.81 -6.58 11.59
C ARG A 51 -13.64 -6.28 10.35
N VAL A 52 -13.76 -4.99 10.03
CA VAL A 52 -14.42 -4.51 8.82
C VAL A 52 -13.50 -3.68 7.93
N GLY A 53 -13.71 -3.79 6.62
CA GLY A 53 -13.03 -2.98 5.61
C GLY A 53 -13.45 -1.52 5.68
N THR A 54 -12.54 -0.60 5.36
CA THR A 54 -12.87 0.82 5.20
C THR A 54 -12.18 1.39 3.96
N PRO A 55 -12.73 2.46 3.36
CA PRO A 55 -12.07 3.17 2.27
C PRO A 55 -10.91 4.05 2.75
N ARG A 56 -10.57 4.05 4.05
CA ARG A 56 -9.64 4.97 4.75
C ARG A 56 -10.06 6.44 4.71
N LEU A 57 -10.25 7.02 3.53
CA LEU A 57 -10.83 8.35 3.37
C LEU A 57 -12.33 8.26 3.66
N VAL A 58 -12.75 8.85 4.79
CA VAL A 58 -14.12 8.77 5.30
C VAL A 58 -14.60 10.14 5.75
N SER A 59 -15.92 10.35 5.75
CA SER A 59 -16.54 11.53 6.35
C SER A 59 -16.56 11.42 7.87
N ILE A 60 -16.79 12.56 8.54
CA ILE A 60 -17.06 12.57 9.97
C ILE A 60 -18.37 11.84 10.34
N ASP A 61 -19.34 11.80 9.42
CA ASP A 61 -20.62 11.12 9.65
C ASP A 61 -20.43 9.60 9.66
N PHE A 62 -19.60 9.06 8.76
CA PHE A 62 -19.18 7.66 8.82
C PHE A 62 -18.50 7.32 10.15
N ILE A 63 -17.64 8.20 10.66
CA ILE A 63 -16.97 8.00 11.96
C ILE A 63 -18.01 7.97 13.09
N ARG A 64 -18.98 8.89 13.08
CA ARG A 64 -20.06 8.93 14.07
C ARG A 64 -20.94 7.68 14.02
N GLU A 65 -21.27 7.20 12.82
CA GLU A 65 -22.02 5.96 12.64
C GLU A 65 -21.28 4.75 13.20
N VAL A 66 -19.97 4.66 12.97
CA VAL A 66 -19.11 3.62 13.57
C VAL A 66 -19.07 3.73 15.10
N CYS A 67 -19.04 4.94 15.65
CA CYS A 67 -19.13 5.15 17.10
C CYS A 67 -20.46 4.66 17.67
N VAL A 68 -21.60 4.92 17.01
CA VAL A 68 -22.91 4.42 17.46
C VAL A 68 -22.92 2.89 17.53
N ILE A 69 -22.37 2.21 16.52
CA ILE A 69 -22.24 0.75 16.53
C ILE A 69 -21.35 0.29 17.70
N ALA A 70 -20.24 0.98 17.95
CA ALA A 70 -19.36 0.62 19.06
C ALA A 70 -20.00 0.87 20.43
N ASP A 71 -20.81 1.93 20.59
CA ASP A 71 -21.55 2.19 21.82
C ASP A 71 -22.55 1.06 22.11
N GLU A 72 -23.24 0.56 21.09
CA GLU A 72 -24.25 -0.50 21.22
C GLU A 72 -23.61 -1.89 21.50
N TYR A 73 -22.59 -2.26 20.71
CA TYR A 73 -22.04 -3.62 20.73
C TYR A 73 -20.73 -3.79 21.48
N CYS A 74 -20.02 -2.70 21.78
CA CYS A 74 -18.63 -2.75 22.24
C CYS A 74 -18.35 -1.80 23.42
N ASP A 75 -19.39 -1.33 24.11
CA ASP A 75 -19.30 -0.41 25.26
C ASP A 75 -18.50 0.87 24.93
N GLY A 76 -18.60 1.33 23.68
CA GLY A 76 -17.92 2.52 23.14
C GLY A 76 -16.49 2.29 22.67
N TYR A 77 -16.00 1.04 22.66
CA TYR A 77 -14.63 0.72 22.27
C TYR A 77 -14.50 0.15 20.86
N LEU A 78 -13.62 0.76 20.08
CA LEU A 78 -13.20 0.28 18.76
C LEU A 78 -11.74 0.70 18.51
N ARG A 79 -11.13 0.17 17.45
CA ARG A 79 -9.81 0.61 17.00
C ARG A 79 -9.64 0.52 15.50
N TRP A 80 -8.67 1.24 14.97
CA TRP A 80 -8.17 1.00 13.61
C TRP A 80 -6.94 0.07 13.63
N THR A 81 -6.83 -0.72 12.56
CA THR A 81 -5.65 -1.53 12.27
C THR A 81 -4.61 -0.72 11.51
N THR A 82 -3.38 -1.22 11.45
CA THR A 82 -2.29 -0.63 10.65
C THR A 82 -2.53 -0.64 9.14
N ARG A 83 -3.64 -1.24 8.68
CA ARG A 83 -4.09 -1.22 7.29
C ARG A 83 -5.44 -0.53 7.12
N ASN A 84 -5.80 0.33 8.06
CA ASN A 84 -6.99 1.18 8.04
C ASN A 84 -8.33 0.43 8.09
N ASN A 85 -8.36 -0.88 8.33
CA ASN A 85 -9.59 -1.56 8.74
C ASN A 85 -10.00 -1.13 10.15
N ILE A 86 -11.28 -1.20 10.48
CA ILE A 86 -11.81 -1.01 11.84
C ILE A 86 -11.93 -2.38 12.51
N GLU A 87 -11.69 -2.44 13.81
CA GLU A 87 -12.02 -3.57 14.68
C GLU A 87 -12.93 -3.10 15.81
N PHE A 88 -14.11 -3.72 15.88
CA PHE A 88 -15.03 -3.65 17.01
C PHE A 88 -14.59 -4.67 18.07
N LEU A 89 -14.46 -4.24 19.32
CA LEU A 89 -13.89 -5.02 20.41
C LEU A 89 -15.01 -5.49 21.34
N VAL A 90 -15.47 -6.71 21.13
CA VAL A 90 -16.69 -7.26 21.75
C VAL A 90 -16.32 -8.20 22.89
N SER A 91 -16.54 -7.75 24.13
CA SER A 91 -16.33 -8.52 25.37
C SER A 91 -17.45 -9.54 25.62
N ASP A 92 -18.69 -9.21 25.26
CA ASP A 92 -19.86 -10.08 25.39
C ASP A 92 -20.07 -10.91 24.12
N GLU A 93 -19.82 -12.22 24.20
CA GLU A 93 -19.97 -13.15 23.07
C GLU A 93 -21.39 -13.15 22.48
N ALA A 94 -22.43 -12.88 23.29
CA ALA A 94 -23.80 -12.83 22.80
C ALA A 94 -24.06 -11.67 21.83
N LYS A 95 -23.22 -10.62 21.86
CA LYS A 95 -23.31 -9.45 20.97
C LYS A 95 -22.62 -9.65 19.62
N VAL A 96 -21.86 -10.74 19.42
CA VAL A 96 -21.09 -10.96 18.19
C VAL A 96 -22.00 -11.18 16.97
N GLU A 97 -22.99 -12.07 17.06
CA GLU A 97 -23.91 -12.30 15.94
C GLU A 97 -24.81 -11.08 15.63
N PRO A 98 -25.42 -10.41 16.62
CA PRO A 98 -26.13 -9.14 16.39
C PRO A 98 -25.28 -8.09 15.68
N LEU A 99 -24.04 -7.88 16.13
CA LEU A 99 -23.11 -6.96 15.48
C LEU A 99 -22.86 -7.35 14.01
N LEU A 100 -22.60 -8.64 13.73
CA LEU A 100 -22.36 -9.10 12.36
C LEU A 100 -23.58 -8.83 11.45
N ALA A 101 -24.79 -9.04 11.95
CA ALA A 101 -26.02 -8.75 11.23
C ALA A 101 -26.18 -7.25 10.92
N GLU A 102 -25.90 -6.38 11.90
CA GLU A 102 -25.97 -4.93 11.70
C GLU A 102 -24.91 -4.42 10.72
N LEU A 103 -23.68 -4.93 10.82
CA LEU A 103 -22.60 -4.58 9.91
C LEU A 103 -22.96 -4.96 8.46
N ASP A 104 -23.54 -6.13 8.23
CA ASP A 104 -23.99 -6.53 6.90
C ASP A 104 -25.14 -5.65 6.38
N ALA A 105 -26.13 -5.36 7.24
CA ALA A 105 -27.25 -4.48 6.90
C ALA A 105 -26.81 -3.06 6.50
N LYS A 106 -25.74 -2.54 7.11
CA LYS A 106 -25.13 -1.25 6.78
C LYS A 106 -24.10 -1.32 5.64
N GLY A 107 -23.84 -2.51 5.09
CA GLY A 107 -22.84 -2.72 4.03
C GLY A 107 -21.38 -2.61 4.50
N LEU A 108 -21.13 -2.65 5.81
CA LEU A 108 -19.79 -2.67 6.40
C LEU A 108 -19.21 -4.09 6.30
N ARG A 109 -18.39 -4.30 5.27
CA ARG A 109 -17.93 -5.64 4.90
C ARG A 109 -16.94 -6.19 5.92
N VAL A 110 -17.32 -7.30 6.55
CA VAL A 110 -16.51 -8.08 7.51
C VAL A 110 -15.48 -8.92 6.75
N GLY A 111 -14.21 -8.92 7.19
CA GLY A 111 -13.16 -9.69 6.52
C GLY A 111 -11.73 -9.25 6.83
N GLY A 112 -10.80 -9.55 5.93
CA GLY A 112 -9.41 -9.11 6.01
C GLY A 112 -8.60 -9.77 7.14
N THR A 113 -9.01 -10.96 7.60
CA THR A 113 -8.28 -11.81 8.56
C THR A 113 -7.69 -13.03 7.86
N GLY A 114 -6.75 -13.74 8.52
CA GLY A 114 -6.17 -14.96 7.96
C GLY A 114 -5.45 -14.76 6.62
N ARG A 115 -5.60 -15.73 5.71
CA ARG A 115 -4.99 -15.74 4.37
C ARG A 115 -5.93 -15.06 3.36
N SER A 116 -5.95 -13.73 3.44
CA SER A 116 -6.83 -12.83 2.68
C SER A 116 -6.06 -11.64 2.10
N ILE A 117 -6.73 -10.89 1.23
CA ILE A 117 -6.34 -9.53 0.84
C ILE A 117 -6.98 -8.58 1.84
N SER A 118 -6.18 -7.94 2.68
CA SER A 118 -6.68 -7.16 3.82
C SER A 118 -6.43 -5.67 3.60
N ASN A 119 -7.34 -5.00 2.91
CA ASN A 119 -7.27 -3.59 2.49
C ASN A 119 -6.00 -3.29 1.64
N ILE A 120 -5.93 -2.09 1.07
CA ILE A 120 -4.73 -1.60 0.37
C ILE A 120 -4.25 -0.35 1.10
N VAL A 121 -3.02 -0.40 1.63
CA VAL A 121 -2.39 0.81 2.18
C VAL A 121 -2.12 1.72 1.00
N HIS A 122 -2.70 2.92 1.02
CA HIS A 122 -2.60 3.84 -0.10
C HIS A 122 -2.28 5.27 0.35
N THR A 123 -2.28 6.20 -0.58
CA THR A 123 -1.83 7.60 -0.40
C THR A 123 -2.96 8.58 -0.71
N GLN A 124 -2.62 9.85 -0.90
CA GLN A 124 -3.61 10.90 -1.18
C GLN A 124 -4.10 10.87 -2.63
N GLY A 125 -3.24 10.54 -3.61
CA GLY A 125 -3.59 10.65 -5.02
C GLY A 125 -4.03 12.06 -5.41
N TRP A 126 -5.00 12.15 -6.32
CA TRP A 126 -5.54 13.42 -6.81
C TRP A 126 -6.43 14.14 -5.80
N VAL A 127 -6.76 13.49 -4.67
CA VAL A 127 -7.61 14.10 -3.63
C VAL A 127 -6.91 15.25 -2.91
N HIS A 128 -5.59 15.17 -2.73
CA HIS A 128 -4.88 16.16 -1.89
C HIS A 128 -3.40 16.38 -2.24
N CYS A 129 -2.72 15.44 -2.91
CA CYS A 129 -1.30 15.61 -3.19
C CYS A 129 -1.09 16.50 -4.41
N HIS A 130 -0.02 17.30 -4.37
CA HIS A 130 0.41 18.09 -5.51
C HIS A 130 1.46 17.37 -6.38
N THR A 131 1.98 16.20 -5.96
CA THR A 131 2.95 15.36 -6.72
C THR A 131 2.48 14.00 -7.26
N PRO A 132 1.17 13.71 -7.47
CA PRO A 132 0.74 12.40 -7.93
C PRO A 132 0.94 12.23 -9.45
N ALA A 133 1.38 11.04 -9.86
CA ALA A 133 1.30 10.54 -11.24
C ALA A 133 0.04 9.70 -11.49
N THR A 134 -0.70 9.32 -10.45
CA THR A 134 -1.96 8.58 -10.53
C THR A 134 -2.84 8.88 -9.32
N ASP A 135 -4.13 8.53 -9.39
CA ASP A 135 -4.99 8.59 -8.23
C ASP A 135 -4.72 7.43 -7.24
N ALA A 136 -5.12 7.62 -5.98
CA ALA A 136 -5.04 6.58 -4.97
C ALA A 136 -6.40 5.94 -4.69
N SER A 137 -7.39 6.73 -4.27
CA SER A 137 -8.68 6.21 -3.81
C SER A 137 -9.46 5.50 -4.92
N GLY A 138 -9.46 6.04 -6.14
CA GLY A 138 -10.12 5.44 -7.30
C GLY A 138 -9.50 4.10 -7.71
N VAL A 139 -8.18 4.03 -7.78
CA VAL A 139 -7.46 2.78 -8.11
C VAL A 139 -7.68 1.72 -7.04
N VAL A 140 -7.57 2.08 -5.76
CA VAL A 140 -7.85 1.14 -4.65
C VAL A 140 -9.28 0.62 -4.70
N LYS A 141 -10.26 1.49 -4.95
CA LYS A 141 -11.65 1.09 -5.08
C LYS A 141 -11.83 0.11 -6.24
N ALA A 142 -11.25 0.38 -7.40
CA ALA A 142 -11.34 -0.51 -8.55
C ALA A 142 -10.72 -1.89 -8.28
N VAL A 143 -9.52 -1.94 -7.69
CA VAL A 143 -8.83 -3.20 -7.36
C VAL A 143 -9.57 -4.00 -6.28
N MET A 144 -10.07 -3.33 -5.24
CA MET A 144 -10.80 -4.02 -4.16
C MET A 144 -12.19 -4.47 -4.57
N ASP A 145 -12.85 -3.79 -5.51
CA ASP A 145 -14.11 -4.27 -6.10
C ASP A 145 -13.88 -5.52 -6.93
N ASP A 146 -12.80 -5.55 -7.72
CA ASP A 146 -12.41 -6.73 -8.49
C ASP A 146 -12.09 -7.90 -7.55
N LEU A 147 -11.23 -7.71 -6.54
CA LEU A 147 -10.72 -8.80 -5.70
C LEU A 147 -11.48 -9.03 -4.38
N TYR A 148 -12.74 -8.59 -4.31
CA TYR A 148 -13.50 -8.58 -3.06
C TYR A 148 -13.68 -9.97 -2.43
N GLU A 149 -13.79 -11.02 -3.23
CA GLU A 149 -13.90 -12.43 -2.81
C GLU A 149 -12.69 -12.90 -1.98
N TYR A 150 -11.56 -12.22 -2.09
CA TYR A 150 -10.36 -12.52 -1.29
C TYR A 150 -10.27 -11.70 -0.01
N PHE A 151 -11.09 -10.67 0.15
CA PHE A 151 -11.22 -9.93 1.41
C PHE A 151 -12.09 -10.68 2.41
N ASN A 152 -13.25 -11.22 1.97
CA ASN A 152 -14.22 -11.90 2.84
C ASN A 152 -13.94 -13.41 3.03
N SER A 153 -12.79 -13.91 2.59
CA SER A 153 -12.41 -15.32 2.68
C SER A 153 -11.03 -15.52 3.32
N MET A 154 -10.62 -16.78 3.53
CA MET A 154 -9.28 -17.14 4.03
C MET A 154 -8.62 -18.24 3.16
N LYS A 155 -8.89 -18.17 1.86
CA LYS A 155 -8.57 -19.21 0.87
C LYS A 155 -7.20 -19.06 0.21
N LEU A 156 -6.52 -17.92 0.39
CA LEU A 156 -5.22 -17.69 -0.27
C LEU A 156 -4.12 -18.63 0.26
N PRO A 157 -3.04 -18.85 -0.51
CA PRO A 157 -1.86 -19.60 -0.05
C PRO A 157 -1.25 -19.01 1.23
N ALA A 158 -1.16 -17.68 1.31
CA ALA A 158 -0.67 -16.90 2.45
C ALA A 158 -1.42 -15.56 2.59
N LYS A 159 -1.00 -14.70 3.53
CA LYS A 159 -1.46 -13.30 3.58
C LYS A 159 -0.96 -12.58 2.32
N LEU A 160 -1.83 -11.85 1.62
CA LEU A 160 -1.43 -10.96 0.53
C LEU A 160 -1.60 -9.50 0.95
N LYS A 161 -0.51 -8.73 0.84
CA LYS A 161 -0.43 -7.31 1.20
C LYS A 161 -0.20 -6.50 -0.05
N MET A 162 -1.10 -5.56 -0.30
CA MET A 162 -0.97 -4.58 -1.36
C MET A 162 -0.61 -3.20 -0.83
N GLY A 163 0.16 -2.43 -1.59
CA GLY A 163 0.47 -1.03 -1.30
C GLY A 163 0.33 -0.19 -2.56
N LEU A 164 -0.31 0.97 -2.46
CA LEU A 164 -0.39 1.94 -3.55
C LEU A 164 0.30 3.25 -3.18
N ALA A 165 1.23 3.69 -4.01
CA ALA A 165 1.82 5.01 -3.93
C ALA A 165 1.48 5.80 -5.19
N CYS A 166 0.94 7.01 -5.04
CA CYS A 166 0.57 7.84 -6.19
C CYS A 166 1.78 8.42 -6.95
N CYS A 167 2.98 8.34 -6.39
CA CYS A 167 4.25 8.70 -7.02
C CYS A 167 5.43 7.95 -6.37
N LEU A 168 6.64 8.17 -6.89
CA LEU A 168 7.88 7.52 -6.46
C LEU A 168 8.39 7.92 -5.06
N ASN A 169 7.75 8.88 -4.38
CA ASN A 169 7.98 9.11 -2.95
C ASN A 169 7.53 7.91 -2.10
N MET A 170 6.71 7.02 -2.67
CA MET A 170 6.33 5.73 -2.07
C MET A 170 5.76 5.80 -0.65
N CYS A 171 5.07 6.89 -0.28
CA CYS A 171 4.54 7.09 1.06
C CYS A 171 3.67 5.91 1.51
N GLY A 172 4.12 5.15 2.52
CA GLY A 172 3.47 3.94 2.98
C GLY A 172 4.32 2.70 2.75
N ALA A 173 3.73 1.64 2.18
CA ALA A 173 4.32 0.30 2.18
C ALA A 173 4.49 -0.32 0.78
N ALA A 174 4.41 0.48 -0.29
CA ALA A 174 4.48 -0.03 -1.67
C ALA A 174 5.77 -0.84 -1.89
N HIS A 175 6.94 -0.32 -1.49
CA HIS A 175 8.25 -0.93 -1.70
C HIS A 175 8.44 -2.29 -1.00
N CYS A 176 7.58 -2.67 -0.06
CA CYS A 176 7.69 -3.91 0.72
C CYS A 176 6.37 -4.72 0.75
N SER A 177 5.51 -4.54 -0.26
CA SER A 177 4.24 -5.26 -0.42
C SER A 177 4.37 -6.45 -1.37
N ASP A 178 3.49 -7.46 -1.21
CA ASP A 178 3.44 -8.60 -2.14
C ASP A 178 3.13 -8.13 -3.56
N ILE A 179 2.26 -7.11 -3.67
CA ILE A 179 1.95 -6.40 -4.90
C ILE A 179 1.96 -4.90 -4.59
N ALA A 180 2.68 -4.12 -5.38
CA ALA A 180 2.74 -2.67 -5.26
C ALA A 180 2.23 -2.02 -6.54
N ILE A 181 1.48 -0.94 -6.36
CA ILE A 181 0.93 -0.10 -7.43
C ILE A 181 1.60 1.26 -7.27
N VAL A 182 2.39 1.69 -8.25
CA VAL A 182 3.23 2.89 -8.10
C VAL A 182 2.99 3.84 -9.27
N GLY A 183 2.56 5.06 -8.98
CA GLY A 183 2.47 6.12 -9.97
C GLY A 183 3.84 6.49 -10.50
N VAL A 184 3.97 6.58 -11.83
CA VAL A 184 5.22 6.91 -12.52
C VAL A 184 4.98 7.95 -13.60
N HIS A 185 5.93 8.88 -13.74
CA HIS A 185 6.01 9.81 -14.87
C HIS A 185 6.90 9.23 -15.96
N ARG A 186 6.75 9.70 -17.21
CA ARG A 186 7.61 9.28 -18.35
C ARG A 186 8.12 10.43 -19.22
N THR A 187 8.07 11.66 -18.70
CA THR A 187 8.53 12.86 -19.40
C THR A 187 9.43 13.72 -18.52
N PRO A 188 10.48 14.36 -19.07
CA PRO A 188 11.28 15.33 -18.34
C PRO A 188 10.45 16.50 -17.81
N PRO A 189 10.88 17.16 -16.71
CA PRO A 189 10.20 18.33 -16.19
C PRO A 189 10.33 19.54 -17.12
N ARG A 190 9.25 20.30 -17.29
CA ARG A 190 9.21 21.58 -17.98
C ARG A 190 9.60 22.71 -17.01
N ILE A 191 10.53 23.55 -17.44
CA ILE A 191 11.15 24.55 -16.55
C ILE A 191 10.45 25.90 -16.70
N ASN A 192 9.94 26.44 -15.59
CA ASN A 192 9.52 27.84 -15.50
C ASN A 192 10.67 28.70 -14.94
N HIS A 193 11.50 29.24 -15.85
CA HIS A 193 12.67 30.01 -15.47
C HIS A 193 12.36 31.24 -14.60
N ASP A 194 11.21 31.89 -14.79
CA ASP A 194 10.83 33.08 -14.02
C ASP A 194 10.52 32.76 -12.56
N VAL A 195 9.89 31.61 -12.31
CA VAL A 195 9.61 31.14 -10.94
C VAL A 195 10.90 30.70 -10.25
N ILE A 196 11.82 30.04 -10.97
CA ILE A 196 13.12 29.66 -10.42
C ILE A 196 13.88 30.88 -9.92
N ARG A 197 13.97 31.94 -10.74
CA ARG A 197 14.70 33.18 -10.38
C ARG A 197 14.17 33.86 -9.12
N LYS A 198 12.86 33.77 -8.87
CA LYS A 198 12.19 34.52 -7.81
C LYS A 198 12.14 33.81 -6.47
N GLY A 199 12.15 32.48 -6.45
CA GLY A 199 11.81 31.75 -5.23
C GLY A 199 12.39 30.35 -5.08
N THR A 200 13.34 29.95 -5.93
CA THR A 200 13.97 28.62 -5.82
C THR A 200 15.40 28.71 -5.29
N GLU A 201 15.70 27.93 -4.27
CA GLU A 201 17.06 27.69 -3.81
C GLU A 201 17.72 26.68 -4.78
N ILE A 202 18.51 27.20 -5.72
CA ILE A 202 19.05 26.43 -6.85
C ILE A 202 19.97 25.28 -6.39
N PRO A 203 20.92 25.47 -5.45
CA PRO A 203 21.76 24.37 -4.95
C PRO A 203 20.98 23.13 -4.47
N SER A 204 19.93 23.31 -3.67
CA SER A 204 19.09 22.22 -3.16
C SER A 204 18.28 21.58 -4.27
N LEU A 205 17.77 22.37 -5.23
CA LEU A 205 17.10 21.84 -6.40
C LEU A 205 18.04 20.94 -7.22
N VAL A 206 19.27 21.38 -7.47
CA VAL A 206 20.28 20.59 -8.18
C VAL A 206 20.62 19.31 -7.42
N ALA A 207 20.84 19.42 -6.10
CA ALA A 207 21.18 18.28 -5.23
C ALA A 207 20.04 17.26 -5.11
N SER A 208 18.79 17.66 -5.36
CA SER A 208 17.64 16.76 -5.32
C SER A 208 17.63 15.71 -6.43
N CYS A 209 18.43 15.89 -7.49
CA CYS A 209 18.41 15.01 -8.66
C CYS A 209 19.30 13.76 -8.44
N PRO A 210 18.71 12.57 -8.30
CA PRO A 210 19.46 11.34 -8.03
C PRO A 210 20.45 10.95 -9.13
N THR A 211 20.10 11.22 -10.39
CA THR A 211 20.94 10.90 -11.56
C THR A 211 21.88 12.03 -11.96
N GLY A 212 21.84 13.15 -11.23
CA GLY A 212 22.59 14.34 -11.58
C GLY A 212 22.25 14.84 -12.99
N ALA A 213 20.98 14.83 -13.38
CA ALA A 213 20.49 15.41 -14.65
C ALA A 213 20.39 16.94 -14.63
N ILE A 214 20.26 17.55 -13.44
CA ILE A 214 20.06 19.01 -13.29
C ILE A 214 21.40 19.72 -13.14
N ARG A 215 21.59 20.84 -13.86
CA ARG A 215 22.78 21.70 -13.73
C ARG A 215 22.38 23.16 -13.54
N PRO A 216 23.12 23.95 -12.74
CA PRO A 216 22.92 25.39 -12.68
C PRO A 216 23.13 26.04 -14.06
N ASP A 217 22.30 27.04 -14.36
CA ASP A 217 22.48 27.97 -15.47
C ASP A 217 22.63 29.40 -14.90
N PRO A 218 23.87 29.81 -14.59
CA PRO A 218 24.12 31.13 -14.01
C PRO A 218 23.69 32.28 -14.91
N LYS A 219 23.71 32.11 -16.24
CA LYS A 219 23.37 33.16 -17.20
C LYS A 219 21.89 33.54 -17.09
N ASN A 220 21.02 32.54 -16.99
CA ASN A 220 19.58 32.74 -16.84
C ASN A 220 19.11 32.81 -15.38
N LYS A 221 20.04 32.73 -14.41
CA LYS A 221 19.77 32.57 -12.97
C LYS A 221 18.77 31.42 -12.74
N SER A 222 19.00 30.29 -13.42
CA SER A 222 18.07 29.17 -13.47
C SER A 222 18.80 27.81 -13.51
N VAL A 223 18.18 26.78 -14.05
CA VAL A 223 18.76 25.44 -14.25
C VAL A 223 18.49 24.95 -15.68
N VAL A 224 19.26 23.97 -16.11
CA VAL A 224 19.02 23.15 -17.30
C VAL A 224 18.92 21.69 -16.90
N VAL A 225 18.18 20.90 -17.68
CA VAL A 225 17.99 19.46 -17.49
C VAL A 225 18.62 18.71 -18.66
N ASN A 226 19.50 17.77 -18.38
CA ASN A 226 19.94 16.78 -19.34
C ASN A 226 18.89 15.67 -19.41
N GLU A 227 18.10 15.64 -20.49
CA GLU A 227 17.00 14.69 -20.65
C GLU A 227 17.47 13.23 -20.72
N ASP A 228 18.63 12.96 -21.31
CA ASP A 228 19.22 11.60 -21.41
C ASP A 228 19.57 11.01 -20.03
N LYS A 229 19.72 11.85 -19.01
CA LYS A 229 19.95 11.42 -17.61
C LYS A 229 18.69 11.47 -16.77
N CYS A 230 17.59 12.05 -17.25
CA CYS A 230 16.37 12.19 -16.47
C CYS A 230 15.59 10.88 -16.49
N MET A 231 15.28 10.35 -15.31
CA MET A 231 14.41 9.18 -15.13
C MET A 231 13.02 9.55 -14.57
N TYR A 232 12.67 10.84 -14.67
CA TYR A 232 11.31 11.33 -14.40
C TYR A 232 10.80 11.12 -12.95
N CYS A 233 11.68 11.01 -11.94
CA CYS A 233 11.23 10.80 -10.56
C CYS A 233 10.36 11.92 -9.97
N GLY A 234 10.39 13.12 -10.53
CA GLY A 234 9.63 14.27 -10.03
C GLY A 234 10.17 14.90 -8.73
N ASN A 235 11.28 14.40 -8.16
CA ASN A 235 11.81 14.96 -6.91
C ASN A 235 12.17 16.44 -7.03
N CYS A 236 12.63 16.86 -8.22
CA CYS A 236 12.89 18.26 -8.52
C CYS A 236 11.64 19.15 -8.47
N TYR A 237 10.47 18.61 -8.80
CA TYR A 237 9.18 19.31 -8.65
C TYR A 237 8.77 19.44 -7.17
N THR A 238 9.03 18.41 -6.35
CA THR A 238 8.86 18.51 -4.89
C THR A 238 9.66 19.68 -4.30
N MET A 239 10.86 19.92 -4.81
CA MET A 239 11.73 21.00 -4.35
C MET A 239 11.36 22.37 -4.93
N SER A 240 10.82 22.42 -6.14
CA SER A 240 10.39 23.67 -6.76
C SER A 240 9.20 23.45 -7.69
N PRO A 241 8.09 24.21 -7.51
CA PRO A 241 6.93 24.12 -8.40
C PRO A 241 7.25 24.56 -9.84
N ALA A 242 8.44 25.12 -10.08
CA ALA A 242 8.89 25.52 -11.41
C ALA A 242 9.38 24.36 -12.29
N MET A 243 9.49 23.15 -11.76
CA MET A 243 9.97 21.95 -12.46
C MET A 243 8.82 21.02 -12.83
N GLU A 244 7.78 21.54 -13.47
CA GLU A 244 6.51 20.84 -13.68
C GLU A 244 6.69 19.54 -14.47
N ILE A 245 6.25 18.40 -13.92
CA ILE A 245 6.52 17.08 -14.49
C ILE A 245 5.29 16.33 -15.02
N TYR A 246 4.08 16.74 -14.65
CA TYR A 246 2.85 16.01 -15.01
C TYR A 246 2.65 15.92 -16.51
N ASP A 247 2.21 14.77 -16.98
CA ASP A 247 1.71 14.61 -18.33
C ASP A 247 0.59 13.58 -18.32
N PRO A 248 -0.69 13.98 -18.42
CA PRO A 248 -1.82 13.05 -18.38
C PRO A 248 -1.77 11.93 -19.41
N LYS A 249 -1.01 12.08 -20.52
CA LYS A 249 -0.85 11.03 -21.54
C LYS A 249 0.27 10.06 -21.21
N ASN A 250 1.27 10.50 -20.44
CA ASN A 250 2.49 9.75 -20.19
C ASN A 250 2.67 9.30 -18.74
N ASP A 251 1.90 9.87 -17.81
CA ASP A 251 1.76 9.45 -16.44
C ASP A 251 0.89 8.20 -16.33
N GLY A 252 1.26 7.28 -15.45
CA GLY A 252 0.59 6.01 -15.32
C GLY A 252 1.04 5.23 -14.10
N ILE A 253 0.92 3.91 -14.18
CA ILE A 253 1.12 2.97 -13.08
C ILE A 253 2.17 1.93 -13.45
N ALA A 254 3.16 1.74 -12.60
CA ALA A 254 4.02 0.56 -12.57
C ALA A 254 3.49 -0.47 -11.55
N ILE A 255 3.67 -1.76 -11.85
CA ILE A 255 3.35 -2.87 -10.94
C ILE A 255 4.64 -3.54 -10.50
N LEU A 256 4.80 -3.68 -9.18
CA LEU A 256 5.91 -4.39 -8.55
C LEU A 256 5.36 -5.55 -7.71
N ILE A 257 6.13 -6.61 -7.50
CA ILE A 257 5.72 -7.77 -6.69
C ILE A 257 6.82 -8.30 -5.78
N GLY A 258 6.45 -9.11 -4.80
CA GLY A 258 7.37 -9.97 -4.06
C GLY A 258 7.99 -9.36 -2.80
N GLY A 259 7.56 -8.17 -2.40
CA GLY A 259 8.00 -7.53 -1.16
C GLY A 259 7.35 -8.13 0.09
N LYS A 260 8.05 -8.06 1.21
CA LYS A 260 7.48 -8.32 2.54
C LYS A 260 8.30 -7.70 3.66
N THR A 261 7.64 -7.46 4.79
CA THR A 261 8.27 -6.95 6.03
C THR A 261 8.41 -8.01 7.13
N SER A 262 7.67 -9.12 7.06
CA SER A 262 7.70 -10.15 8.10
C SER A 262 8.93 -11.04 7.98
N ASN A 263 9.58 -11.37 9.10
CA ASN A 263 10.66 -12.36 9.20
C ASN A 263 10.19 -13.83 9.15
N ALA A 264 8.87 -14.08 9.05
CA ALA A 264 8.36 -15.44 8.99
C ALA A 264 8.87 -16.14 7.72
N ARG A 265 9.48 -17.32 7.89
CA ARG A 265 10.08 -18.22 6.88
C ARG A 265 11.30 -17.68 6.14
N THR A 266 11.24 -16.46 5.61
CA THR A 266 12.38 -15.80 4.94
C THR A 266 12.49 -14.35 5.39
N ALA A 267 13.64 -13.72 5.15
CA ALA A 267 13.90 -12.33 5.50
C ALA A 267 12.97 -11.34 4.78
N PRO A 268 12.81 -10.10 5.28
CA PRO A 268 12.17 -9.01 4.56
C PRO A 268 12.78 -8.81 3.17
N SER A 269 11.96 -8.37 2.21
CA SER A 269 12.36 -8.15 0.83
C SER A 269 11.66 -6.94 0.23
N PHE A 270 12.31 -6.29 -0.73
CA PHE A 270 11.68 -5.27 -1.56
C PHE A 270 10.79 -5.89 -2.64
N SER A 271 9.74 -5.18 -3.03
CA SER A 271 8.97 -5.47 -4.24
C SER A 271 9.80 -5.11 -5.48
N ARG A 272 9.78 -5.95 -6.52
CA ARG A 272 10.49 -5.76 -7.79
C ARG A 272 9.52 -5.51 -8.94
N MET A 273 9.88 -4.61 -9.84
CA MET A 273 9.04 -4.23 -10.98
C MET A 273 8.83 -5.40 -11.94
N VAL A 274 7.59 -5.59 -12.38
CA VAL A 274 7.20 -6.60 -13.38
C VAL A 274 6.41 -6.02 -14.53
N ILE A 275 5.77 -4.87 -14.34
CA ILE A 275 5.11 -4.11 -15.41
C ILE A 275 5.58 -2.65 -15.28
N PRO A 276 6.37 -2.11 -16.22
CA PRO A 276 6.90 -0.76 -16.12
C PRO A 276 5.84 0.33 -16.25
N PHE A 277 4.79 0.08 -17.02
CA PHE A 277 3.79 1.10 -17.31
C PHE A 277 2.44 0.51 -17.71
N LEU A 278 1.39 1.07 -17.13
CA LEU A 278 -0.01 0.95 -17.51
C LEU A 278 -0.61 2.36 -17.51
N PRO A 279 -1.49 2.70 -18.46
CA PRO A 279 -2.06 4.04 -18.56
C PRO A 279 -3.01 4.35 -17.40
N ASN A 280 -3.19 5.64 -17.11
CA ASN A 280 -4.27 6.10 -16.24
C ASN A 280 -5.62 6.10 -16.98
N THR A 281 -6.47 5.11 -16.68
CA THR A 281 -7.78 4.92 -17.31
C THR A 281 -8.90 5.05 -16.27
N ALA A 282 -8.96 6.23 -15.65
CA ALA A 282 -10.01 6.59 -14.71
C ALA A 282 -11.41 6.43 -15.33
N PRO A 283 -12.45 6.06 -14.55
CA PRO A 283 -12.43 5.89 -13.10
C PRO A 283 -12.14 4.46 -12.61
N ARG A 284 -11.79 3.51 -13.50
CA ARG A 284 -11.74 2.07 -13.14
C ARG A 284 -10.43 1.34 -13.44
N TRP A 285 -9.48 1.94 -14.15
CA TRP A 285 -8.17 1.34 -14.44
C TRP A 285 -8.24 -0.15 -14.84
N PRO A 286 -9.02 -0.52 -15.87
CA PRO A 286 -9.23 -1.92 -16.28
C PRO A 286 -7.90 -2.64 -16.57
N GLU A 287 -6.91 -1.97 -17.15
CA GLU A 287 -5.59 -2.55 -17.41
C GLU A 287 -4.85 -2.90 -16.11
N THR A 288 -4.91 -2.01 -15.11
CA THR A 288 -4.30 -2.24 -13.79
C THR A 288 -5.00 -3.35 -13.02
N THR A 289 -6.34 -3.34 -12.97
CA THR A 289 -7.13 -4.36 -12.26
C THR A 289 -6.93 -5.75 -12.89
N ALA A 290 -7.01 -5.85 -14.22
CA ALA A 290 -6.78 -7.11 -14.95
C ALA A 290 -5.35 -7.66 -14.71
N ALA A 291 -4.33 -6.80 -14.74
CA ALA A 291 -2.96 -7.21 -14.49
C ALA A 291 -2.76 -7.74 -13.06
N ILE A 292 -3.32 -7.06 -12.06
CA ILE A 292 -3.24 -7.49 -10.66
C ILE A 292 -3.98 -8.81 -10.46
N ARG A 293 -5.20 -8.95 -10.99
CA ARG A 293 -5.95 -10.21 -10.91
C ARG A 293 -5.16 -11.36 -11.52
N LYS A 294 -4.60 -11.18 -12.73
CA LYS A 294 -3.78 -12.21 -13.39
C LYS A 294 -2.65 -12.68 -12.49
N ILE A 295 -1.91 -11.75 -11.86
CA ILE A 295 -0.82 -12.07 -10.92
C ILE A 295 -1.33 -12.81 -9.68
N VAL A 296 -2.45 -12.35 -9.09
CA VAL A 296 -3.06 -12.95 -7.90
C VAL A 296 -3.51 -14.38 -8.19
N GLU A 297 -4.28 -14.60 -9.25
CA GLU A 297 -4.78 -15.93 -9.64
C GLU A 297 -3.63 -16.89 -9.99
N LEU A 298 -2.61 -16.40 -10.70
CA LEU A 298 -1.45 -17.21 -11.03
C LEU A 298 -0.69 -17.64 -9.77
N TRP A 299 -0.52 -16.73 -8.81
CA TRP A 299 0.07 -17.06 -7.51
C TRP A 299 -0.79 -18.07 -6.74
N ILE A 300 -2.12 -17.90 -6.70
CA ILE A 300 -3.04 -18.83 -6.03
C ILE A 300 -2.92 -20.24 -6.62
N ALA A 301 -2.84 -20.36 -7.95
CA ALA A 301 -2.77 -21.65 -8.63
C ALA A 301 -1.43 -22.39 -8.42
N ASN A 302 -0.33 -21.68 -8.17
CA ASN A 302 1.03 -22.25 -8.23
C ASN A 302 1.82 -22.17 -6.92
N ALA A 303 1.38 -21.38 -5.95
CA ALA A 303 2.07 -21.24 -4.67
C ALA A 303 1.74 -22.38 -3.72
N ARG A 304 2.74 -22.79 -2.95
CA ARG A 304 2.54 -23.76 -1.87
C ARG A 304 1.88 -23.07 -0.67
N LYS A 305 1.19 -23.84 0.16
CA LYS A 305 0.59 -23.33 1.41
C LYS A 305 1.66 -22.62 2.24
N GLY A 306 1.39 -21.36 2.58
CA GLY A 306 2.29 -20.50 3.35
C GLY A 306 3.19 -19.60 2.51
N GLU A 307 3.40 -19.87 1.22
CA GLU A 307 4.27 -19.05 0.38
C GLU A 307 3.65 -17.68 0.08
N ARG A 308 4.42 -16.63 0.38
CA ARG A 308 4.15 -15.27 -0.10
C ARG A 308 4.48 -15.16 -1.58
N VAL A 309 4.03 -14.09 -2.24
CA VAL A 309 4.28 -13.89 -3.69
C VAL A 309 5.79 -13.94 -3.98
N GLY A 310 6.61 -13.25 -3.18
CA GLY A 310 8.07 -13.26 -3.34
C GLY A 310 8.69 -14.64 -3.08
N GLU A 311 8.21 -15.37 -2.08
CA GLU A 311 8.71 -16.72 -1.78
C GLU A 311 8.40 -17.70 -2.91
N TRP A 312 7.21 -17.57 -3.52
CA TRP A 312 6.83 -18.34 -4.71
C TRP A 312 7.73 -18.01 -5.90
N VAL A 313 7.92 -16.72 -6.21
CA VAL A 313 8.76 -16.28 -7.34
C VAL A 313 10.22 -16.73 -7.16
N GLU A 314 10.82 -16.52 -5.98
CA GLU A 314 12.19 -16.96 -5.70
C GLU A 314 12.35 -18.48 -5.83
N ARG A 315 11.33 -19.27 -5.47
CA ARG A 315 11.36 -20.73 -5.67
C ARG A 315 11.31 -21.11 -7.15
N ILE A 316 10.45 -20.48 -7.95
CA ILE A 316 10.29 -20.86 -9.36
C ILE A 316 11.32 -20.21 -10.29
N GLY A 317 11.95 -19.12 -9.86
CA GLY A 317 12.81 -18.27 -10.70
C GLY A 317 11.99 -17.24 -11.50
N TRP A 318 12.56 -16.05 -11.68
CA TRP A 318 11.93 -14.94 -12.40
C TRP A 318 11.60 -15.30 -13.85
N GLU A 319 12.46 -16.07 -14.52
CA GLU A 319 12.23 -16.57 -15.88
C GLU A 319 10.91 -17.34 -16.00
N LYS A 320 10.64 -18.25 -15.06
CA LYS A 320 9.41 -19.04 -15.05
C LYS A 320 8.20 -18.20 -14.65
N PHE A 321 8.39 -17.20 -13.78
CA PHE A 321 7.33 -16.26 -13.46
C PHE A 321 6.87 -15.49 -14.70
N PHE A 322 7.78 -14.90 -15.47
CA PHE A 322 7.42 -14.14 -16.68
C PHE A 322 6.78 -15.03 -17.75
N GLU A 323 7.26 -16.26 -17.92
CA GLU A 323 6.64 -17.25 -18.80
C GLU A 323 5.18 -17.55 -18.38
N LEU A 324 4.97 -17.90 -17.11
CA LEU A 324 3.64 -18.25 -16.59
C LEU A 324 2.67 -17.06 -16.53
N ALA A 325 3.19 -15.87 -16.28
CA ALA A 325 2.40 -14.64 -16.25
C ALA A 325 2.12 -14.09 -17.65
N GLU A 326 2.75 -14.64 -18.69
CA GLU A 326 2.76 -14.13 -20.06
C GLU A 326 2.94 -12.60 -20.06
N LEU A 327 3.90 -12.13 -19.27
CA LEU A 327 4.27 -10.72 -19.20
C LEU A 327 5.52 -10.50 -20.04
N PRO A 328 5.57 -9.44 -20.86
CA PRO A 328 6.78 -9.11 -21.58
C PRO A 328 7.88 -8.70 -20.60
N PHE A 329 9.06 -9.31 -20.74
CA PHE A 329 10.27 -8.82 -20.10
C PHE A 329 10.97 -7.82 -21.02
N SER A 330 11.35 -6.65 -20.50
CA SER A 330 12.04 -5.61 -21.27
C SER A 330 13.23 -5.06 -20.50
N GLU A 331 14.07 -4.27 -21.19
CA GLU A 331 15.22 -3.58 -20.60
C GLU A 331 14.84 -2.68 -19.41
N MET A 332 13.61 -2.16 -19.37
CA MET A 332 13.10 -1.33 -18.26
C MET A 332 12.99 -2.08 -16.94
N LEU A 333 13.07 -3.41 -16.95
CA LEU A 333 13.04 -4.27 -15.77
C LEU A 333 14.44 -4.67 -15.27
N ILE A 334 15.49 -4.30 -16.02
CA ILE A 334 16.87 -4.49 -15.63
C ILE A 334 17.30 -3.23 -14.87
N ASP A 335 17.72 -3.39 -13.61
CA ASP A 335 18.15 -2.26 -12.81
C ASP A 335 19.37 -1.58 -13.45
N ASP A 336 19.31 -0.26 -13.58
CA ASP A 336 20.37 0.61 -14.08
C ASP A 336 20.77 1.67 -13.04
N TYR A 337 20.21 1.61 -11.84
CA TYR A 337 20.48 2.53 -10.76
C TYR A 337 21.72 2.13 -9.95
N ILE A 338 22.14 3.00 -9.05
CA ILE A 338 23.33 2.80 -8.21
C ILE A 338 23.16 1.49 -7.43
N PHE A 339 24.13 0.56 -7.56
CA PHE A 339 24.14 -0.81 -7.02
C PHE A 339 23.38 -1.88 -7.82
N SER A 340 22.99 -1.60 -9.06
CA SER A 340 22.32 -2.57 -9.97
C SER A 340 23.01 -3.92 -10.11
N ARG A 341 24.33 -3.98 -9.94
CA ARG A 341 25.11 -5.23 -10.01
C ARG A 341 24.58 -6.33 -9.08
N GLU A 342 23.99 -5.98 -7.94
CA GLU A 342 23.40 -6.95 -7.00
C GLU A 342 22.09 -7.58 -7.51
N THR A 343 21.47 -6.97 -8.52
CA THR A 343 20.25 -7.48 -9.14
C THR A 343 20.52 -8.45 -10.29
N PHE A 344 21.73 -8.42 -10.87
CA PHE A 344 22.10 -9.25 -12.01
C PHE A 344 22.39 -10.69 -11.58
N ARG A 345 22.07 -11.63 -12.48
CA ARG A 345 22.43 -13.03 -12.28
C ARG A 345 23.93 -13.22 -12.52
N THR A 346 24.69 -13.39 -11.44
CA THR A 346 26.14 -13.69 -11.46
C THR A 346 26.43 -15.19 -11.32
N SER A 347 25.50 -16.03 -11.80
CA SER A 347 25.53 -17.49 -11.68
C SER A 347 25.13 -18.13 -13.02
N ALA A 348 25.67 -19.32 -13.30
CA ALA A 348 25.29 -20.11 -14.46
C ALA A 348 23.95 -20.85 -14.30
N GLN A 349 23.33 -20.80 -13.11
CA GLN A 349 22.03 -21.44 -12.86
C GLN A 349 20.91 -20.61 -13.47
N PHE A 350 20.21 -21.13 -14.48
CA PHE A 350 18.97 -20.57 -15.06
C PHE A 350 18.11 -21.69 -15.65
N LYS A 351 16.85 -21.40 -15.97
CA LYS A 351 15.94 -22.31 -16.69
C LYS A 351 15.77 -21.83 -18.12
N PHE A 352 15.77 -22.77 -19.07
CA PHE A 352 15.53 -22.52 -20.50
C PHE A 352 14.07 -22.20 -20.76
#